data_AF-A0A349VM40-F1
#
_entry.id   AF-A0A349VM40-F1
#
_cell.length_a   1.000
_cell.length_b   1.000
_cell.length_c   1.000
_cell.angle_alpha   90.00
_cell.angle_beta   90.00
_cell.angle_gamma   90.00
#
_symmetry.space_group_name_H-M   'P 1'
#
loop_
_entity.id
_entity.type
_entity.pdbx_description
1 polymer ?
#
loop_
_entity_poly.entity_id
_entity_poly.type
_entity_poly.pdbx_seq_one_letter_code
_entity_poly.pdbx_strand_id
1 'polypeptide(L)'
;MLPCLASDRYIPGSTVPANFESFAEPFLNEHCLDCHSGSEPEAGLSLDTLGAMDEANATTWRSIWAQVSLQEMPPEEAEQPSVSDRLRFRDWVVHNLDATMTESGGFRAHRDPTKGNFIAHDLLFGPLPDDIEIEPTFSPARLWRVTPQEHIARLNELINTEPAYDASKPGLRTHGDEVPTNHGGELKLYFGTDRITKWQGGTVAYATAVKSIPSVLSSAREHGFENYPDLYSVNSAEATQLLSTASDILRYMAYGPLSIAAPQQITDDPAAYFKKYVPGDNRGLPSSLVYSTKTVRPLTPVIPAIDTPSATDDCLRKAVDYLFEALTFRPPQPSESDRYVTIVRESVHKLGQKDGAVLGLSAIFLDRDALFRPELVEYGTPDAFGRIMLQDWELGLAVNHALRYIKPDEDLKKSVLNAAMRTRDDVEREVQRMLADDSIRKPRILQFFREYFDYDQGGYICKDTRSLITTGISGKTRGRHYRSMFEASASTDRLIELILKEDRDVLRQLLTTQKVIVTKNDSEYFGQPRTKAARVALQKEVKKAAEKQKLQEEAERNAWIAANPGKEPPKKKNPRQAPTINVNVEEALFEGPDIFARV
;
A
#
# COMPACT_ATOMS: atom_id res chain seq x y z
N MET A 1 -39.22 -6.68 47.03
CA MET A 1 -38.12 -6.26 46.14
C MET A 1 -38.61 -6.44 44.72
N LEU A 2 -38.93 -5.35 44.04
CA LEU A 2 -39.28 -5.39 42.61
C LEU A 2 -38.01 -5.68 41.79
N PRO A 3 -38.12 -6.41 40.66
CA PRO A 3 -37.01 -6.64 39.75
C PRO A 3 -36.65 -5.33 39.04
N CYS A 4 -35.35 -5.09 38.93
CA CYS A 4 -34.74 -3.96 38.22
C CYS A 4 -35.19 -3.97 36.75
N LEU A 5 -35.75 -2.86 36.27
CA LEU A 5 -36.07 -2.65 34.85
C LEU A 5 -34.77 -2.70 34.03
N ALA A 6 -34.80 -3.42 32.91
CA ALA A 6 -33.79 -3.34 31.87
C ALA A 6 -33.73 -1.88 31.36
N SER A 7 -32.53 -1.35 31.13
CA SER A 7 -32.31 0.06 30.80
C SER A 7 -32.93 0.47 29.46
N ASP A 8 -33.64 1.60 29.43
CA ASP A 8 -34.22 2.26 28.25
C ASP A 8 -33.19 2.81 27.23
N ARG A 9 -31.93 2.37 27.29
CA ARG A 9 -30.83 2.86 26.45
C ARG A 9 -30.79 2.19 25.08
N TYR A 10 -30.46 2.96 24.05
CA TYR A 10 -30.27 2.44 22.71
C TYR A 10 -28.82 2.01 22.47
N ILE A 11 -28.64 0.84 21.86
CA ILE A 11 -27.34 0.34 21.40
C ILE A 11 -27.26 0.52 19.87
N PRO A 12 -26.44 1.45 19.35
CA PRO A 12 -26.28 1.62 17.90
C PRO A 12 -25.80 0.34 17.22
N GLY A 13 -26.39 0.01 16.06
CA GLY A 13 -26.15 -1.22 15.30
C GLY A 13 -27.00 -2.40 15.74
N SER A 14 -27.77 -2.28 16.83
CA SER A 14 -28.72 -3.31 17.24
C SER A 14 -29.92 -3.40 16.29
N THR A 15 -30.53 -4.58 16.20
CA THR A 15 -31.74 -4.79 15.39
C THR A 15 -32.90 -3.98 15.98
N VAL A 16 -33.62 -3.26 15.13
CA VAL A 16 -34.84 -2.52 15.50
C VAL A 16 -36.08 -3.29 15.01
N PRO A 17 -36.73 -4.11 15.86
CA PRO A 17 -37.82 -5.00 15.44
C PRO A 17 -39.15 -4.23 15.35
N ALA A 18 -39.21 -3.25 14.46
CA ALA A 18 -40.40 -2.45 14.19
C ALA A 18 -40.77 -2.50 12.71
N ASN A 19 -42.05 -2.31 12.39
CA ASN A 19 -42.53 -2.23 11.01
C ASN A 19 -42.61 -0.76 10.53
N PHE A 20 -42.90 -0.56 9.26
CA PHE A 20 -42.95 0.76 8.65
C PHE A 20 -43.99 1.66 9.34
N GLU A 21 -45.21 1.17 9.55
CA GLU A 21 -46.35 1.95 10.04
C GLU A 21 -46.17 2.39 11.50
N SER A 22 -45.55 1.56 12.34
CA SER A 22 -45.37 1.87 13.77
C SER A 22 -44.14 2.69 14.09
N PHE A 23 -43.20 2.84 13.15
CA PHE A 23 -41.88 3.40 13.45
C PHE A 23 -41.36 4.36 12.37
N ALA A 24 -41.25 3.91 11.13
CA ALA A 24 -40.69 4.74 10.06
C ALA A 24 -41.65 5.84 9.59
N GLU A 25 -42.93 5.53 9.44
CA GLU A 25 -43.96 6.50 9.03
C GLU A 25 -44.09 7.66 10.03
N PRO A 26 -44.20 7.44 11.37
CA PRO A 26 -44.15 8.53 12.35
C PRO A 26 -42.92 9.42 12.23
N PHE A 27 -41.72 8.83 12.07
CA PHE A 27 -40.48 9.58 11.91
C PHE A 27 -40.50 10.46 10.65
N LEU A 28 -40.97 9.92 9.52
CA LEU A 28 -41.10 10.67 8.27
C LEU A 28 -42.13 11.81 8.39
N ASN A 29 -43.27 11.55 9.05
CA ASN A 29 -44.30 12.56 9.27
C ASN A 29 -43.79 13.73 10.12
N GLU A 30 -43.00 13.44 11.15
CA GLU A 30 -42.50 14.45 12.09
C GLU A 30 -41.30 15.23 11.54
N HIS A 31 -40.39 14.56 10.81
CA HIS A 31 -39.10 15.15 10.44
C HIS A 31 -38.91 15.39 8.94
N CYS A 32 -39.76 14.87 8.06
CA CYS A 32 -39.51 14.90 6.61
C CYS A 32 -40.66 15.51 5.79
N LEU A 33 -41.91 15.20 6.11
CA LEU A 33 -43.04 15.53 5.24
C LEU A 33 -43.37 17.03 5.18
N ASP A 34 -42.97 17.84 6.15
CA ASP A 34 -43.18 19.29 6.09
C ASP A 34 -42.53 19.94 4.85
N CYS A 35 -41.37 19.43 4.41
CA CYS A 35 -40.64 19.91 3.22
C CYS A 35 -40.77 18.98 2.00
N HIS A 36 -40.97 17.69 2.22
CA HIS A 36 -40.96 16.66 1.17
C HIS A 36 -42.36 16.12 0.82
N SER A 37 -43.40 16.93 1.00
CA SER A 37 -44.79 16.61 0.60
C SER A 37 -45.35 17.62 -0.39
N GLY A 38 -46.51 17.30 -0.98
CA GLY A 38 -47.32 18.25 -1.74
C GLY A 38 -46.87 18.46 -3.18
N SER A 39 -47.31 19.57 -3.79
CA SER A 39 -47.14 19.82 -5.23
C SER A 39 -45.76 20.33 -5.64
N GLU A 40 -44.99 20.90 -4.71
CA GLU A 40 -43.65 21.45 -4.96
C GLU A 40 -42.69 21.06 -3.82
N PRO A 41 -42.36 19.76 -3.69
CA PRO A 41 -41.48 19.29 -2.63
C PRO A 41 -40.04 19.78 -2.82
N GLU A 42 -39.32 19.97 -1.72
CA GLU A 42 -37.92 20.39 -1.77
C GLU A 42 -37.04 19.37 -2.53
N ALA A 43 -36.06 19.91 -3.26
CA ALA A 43 -35.19 19.15 -4.16
C ALA A 43 -35.92 18.25 -5.19
N GLY A 44 -37.23 18.45 -5.39
CA GLY A 44 -38.05 17.61 -6.28
C GLY A 44 -38.30 16.20 -5.75
N LEU A 45 -38.07 15.94 -4.45
CA LEU A 45 -38.28 14.64 -3.81
C LEU A 45 -39.58 14.65 -2.98
N SER A 46 -40.63 14.02 -3.49
CA SER A 46 -41.85 13.75 -2.70
C SER A 46 -41.73 12.41 -1.98
N LEU A 47 -42.09 12.38 -0.70
CA LEU A 47 -42.17 11.20 0.15
C LEU A 47 -43.62 10.80 0.47
N ASP A 48 -44.63 11.47 -0.11
CA ASP A 48 -46.06 11.27 0.17
C ASP A 48 -46.54 9.82 -0.08
N THR A 49 -45.91 9.16 -1.05
CA THR A 49 -46.25 7.78 -1.46
C THR A 49 -45.18 6.78 -1.05
N LEU A 50 -44.18 7.20 -0.26
CA LEU A 50 -43.15 6.30 0.23
C LEU A 50 -43.76 5.36 1.27
N GLY A 51 -43.85 4.08 0.93
CA GLY A 51 -44.33 3.03 1.83
C GLY A 51 -43.20 2.20 2.43
N ALA A 52 -43.59 1.03 2.96
CA ALA A 52 -42.66 0.01 3.39
C ALA A 52 -41.63 -0.34 2.30
N MET A 53 -40.43 -0.71 2.74
CA MET A 53 -39.31 -0.87 1.83
C MET A 53 -39.46 -2.08 0.91
N ASP A 54 -39.21 -1.86 -0.38
CA ASP A 54 -39.21 -2.87 -1.44
C ASP A 54 -38.09 -2.57 -2.46
N GLU A 55 -37.93 -3.44 -3.46
CA GLU A 55 -36.89 -3.25 -4.50
C GLU A 55 -37.09 -1.96 -5.32
N ALA A 56 -38.34 -1.52 -5.51
CA ALA A 56 -38.66 -0.36 -6.34
C ALA A 56 -38.30 0.96 -5.63
N ASN A 57 -38.44 1.02 -4.31
CA ASN A 57 -38.16 2.21 -3.50
C ASN A 57 -36.82 2.16 -2.74
N ALA A 58 -36.05 1.06 -2.84
CA ALA A 58 -34.76 0.90 -2.16
C ALA A 58 -33.77 2.05 -2.45
N THR A 59 -33.75 2.58 -3.68
CA THR A 59 -32.87 3.71 -4.03
C THR A 59 -33.22 4.97 -3.24
N THR A 60 -34.51 5.27 -3.05
CA THR A 60 -34.98 6.40 -2.24
C THR A 60 -34.60 6.22 -0.78
N TRP A 61 -34.84 5.03 -0.22
CA TRP A 61 -34.45 4.71 1.16
C TRP A 61 -32.94 4.79 1.41
N ARG A 62 -32.11 4.40 0.43
CA ARG A 62 -30.64 4.60 0.51
C ARG A 62 -30.28 6.08 0.59
N SER A 63 -30.95 6.93 -0.18
CA SER A 63 -30.74 8.39 -0.11
C SER A 63 -31.16 8.96 1.25
N ILE A 64 -32.33 8.56 1.76
CA ILE A 64 -32.81 8.95 3.11
C ILE A 64 -31.80 8.54 4.17
N TRP A 65 -31.37 7.28 4.17
CA TRP A 65 -30.34 6.78 5.08
C TRP A 65 -29.07 7.64 5.03
N ALA A 66 -28.59 8.00 3.85
CA ALA A 66 -27.38 8.79 3.68
C ALA A 66 -27.53 10.20 4.27
N GLN A 67 -28.63 10.90 3.96
CA GLN A 67 -28.89 12.27 4.45
C GLN A 67 -29.09 12.30 5.98
N VAL A 68 -29.86 11.36 6.53
CA VAL A 68 -30.08 11.26 7.98
C VAL A 68 -28.80 10.85 8.71
N SER A 69 -27.98 9.97 8.12
CA SER A 69 -26.68 9.59 8.70
C SER A 69 -25.74 10.78 8.78
N LEU A 70 -25.71 11.61 7.74
CA LEU A 70 -24.88 12.82 7.66
C LEU A 70 -25.41 13.99 8.51
N GLN A 71 -26.64 13.89 9.03
CA GLN A 71 -27.31 14.99 9.74
C GLN A 71 -27.54 16.22 8.84
N GLU A 72 -27.66 16.00 7.53
CA GLU A 72 -28.04 17.03 6.55
C GLU A 72 -29.57 17.15 6.43
N MET A 73 -30.28 16.09 6.84
CA MET A 73 -31.74 16.05 6.92
C MET A 73 -32.20 15.62 8.31
N PRO A 74 -33.14 16.35 8.94
CA PRO A 74 -33.71 17.65 8.49
C PRO A 74 -32.64 18.74 8.30
N PRO A 75 -32.92 19.88 7.63
CA PRO A 75 -31.95 20.96 7.52
C PRO A 75 -31.65 21.61 8.88
N GLU A 76 -30.56 22.37 9.00
CA GLU A 76 -30.13 23.00 10.27
C GLU A 76 -31.20 23.92 10.88
N GLU A 77 -32.06 24.54 10.05
CA GLU A 77 -33.14 25.43 10.48
C GLU A 77 -34.40 24.70 10.98
N ALA A 78 -34.51 23.39 10.75
CA ALA A 78 -35.62 22.55 11.18
C ALA A 78 -35.30 21.80 12.49
N GLU A 79 -36.34 21.28 13.15
CA GLU A 79 -36.17 20.50 14.37
C GLU A 79 -35.46 19.17 14.08
N GLN A 80 -34.25 19.03 14.62
CA GLN A 80 -33.44 17.82 14.49
C GLN A 80 -33.94 16.71 15.42
N PRO A 81 -34.01 15.45 14.96
CA PRO A 81 -34.26 14.32 15.83
C PRO A 81 -33.17 14.19 16.90
N SER A 82 -33.52 13.60 18.04
CA SER A 82 -32.54 13.24 19.06
C SER A 82 -31.48 12.28 18.50
N VAL A 83 -30.31 12.22 19.13
CA VAL A 83 -29.23 11.33 18.66
C VAL A 83 -29.69 9.87 18.65
N SER A 84 -30.40 9.43 19.68
CA SER A 84 -30.88 8.05 19.81
C SER A 84 -31.97 7.74 18.78
N ASP A 85 -32.94 8.63 18.56
CA ASP A 85 -33.99 8.44 17.55
C ASP A 85 -33.42 8.43 16.12
N ARG A 86 -32.47 9.33 15.83
CA ARG A 86 -31.78 9.37 14.54
C ARG A 86 -31.02 8.07 14.26
N LEU A 87 -30.26 7.58 15.23
CA LEU A 87 -29.50 6.34 15.08
C LEU A 87 -30.42 5.12 14.99
N ARG A 88 -31.51 5.08 15.75
CA ARG A 88 -32.56 4.05 15.66
C ARG A 88 -33.18 4.01 14.27
N PHE A 89 -33.57 5.17 13.73
CA PHE A 89 -34.15 5.26 12.39
C PHE A 89 -33.14 4.83 11.32
N ARG A 90 -31.90 5.35 11.39
CA ARG A 90 -30.81 4.94 10.50
C ARG A 90 -30.64 3.42 10.49
N ASP A 91 -30.54 2.80 11.65
CA ASP A 91 -30.28 1.36 11.76
C ASP A 91 -31.49 0.54 11.30
N TRP A 92 -32.72 1.00 11.56
CA TRP A 92 -33.91 0.39 10.97
C TRP A 92 -33.86 0.40 9.44
N VAL A 93 -33.49 1.53 8.82
CA VAL A 93 -33.36 1.62 7.35
C VAL A 93 -32.27 0.67 6.84
N VAL A 94 -31.11 0.59 7.51
CA VAL A 94 -30.03 -0.34 7.15
C VAL A 94 -30.51 -1.80 7.16
N HIS A 95 -31.18 -2.22 8.23
CA HIS A 95 -31.65 -3.61 8.38
C HIS A 95 -32.68 -3.97 7.31
N ASN A 96 -33.63 -3.07 7.02
CA ASN A 96 -34.63 -3.31 5.99
C ASN A 96 -34.02 -3.29 4.58
N LEU A 97 -33.03 -2.42 4.32
CA LEU A 97 -32.31 -2.41 3.03
C LEU A 97 -31.55 -3.71 2.84
N ASP A 98 -30.87 -4.20 3.87
CA ASP A 98 -30.13 -5.46 3.80
C ASP A 98 -31.07 -6.64 3.56
N ALA A 99 -32.19 -6.71 4.30
CA ALA A 99 -33.20 -7.76 4.13
C ALA A 99 -33.82 -7.75 2.73
N THR A 100 -34.29 -6.60 2.25
CA THR A 100 -34.90 -6.44 0.92
C THR A 100 -33.90 -6.75 -0.20
N MET A 101 -32.62 -6.45 -0.02
CA MET A 101 -31.60 -6.66 -1.03
C MET A 101 -30.87 -8.00 -0.93
N THR A 102 -31.31 -8.93 -0.07
CA THR A 102 -30.61 -10.20 0.18
C THR A 102 -30.26 -10.95 -1.11
N GLU A 103 -31.23 -11.08 -2.04
CA GLU A 103 -31.04 -11.76 -3.33
C GLU A 103 -30.09 -11.02 -4.29
N SER A 104 -29.82 -9.74 -4.04
CA SER A 104 -28.90 -8.88 -4.80
C SER A 104 -27.57 -8.62 -4.08
N GLY A 105 -27.25 -9.38 -3.02
CA GLY A 105 -25.99 -9.26 -2.27
C GLY A 105 -26.07 -8.40 -0.99
N GLY A 106 -27.27 -7.96 -0.59
CA GLY A 106 -27.50 -7.18 0.62
C GLY A 106 -27.10 -5.70 0.51
N PHE A 107 -27.25 -4.97 1.61
CA PHE A 107 -26.91 -3.55 1.70
C PHE A 107 -25.67 -3.32 2.56
N ARG A 108 -24.52 -3.15 1.90
CA ARG A 108 -23.21 -3.03 2.57
C ARG A 108 -22.64 -1.61 2.61
N ALA A 109 -23.31 -0.61 2.03
CA ALA A 109 -22.75 0.74 1.90
C ALA A 109 -22.42 1.40 3.25
N HIS A 110 -23.19 1.09 4.30
CA HIS A 110 -22.94 1.57 5.67
C HIS A 110 -21.66 1.00 6.29
N ARG A 111 -21.14 -0.11 5.78
CA ARG A 111 -19.89 -0.74 6.22
C ARG A 111 -18.67 -0.12 5.55
N ASP A 112 -18.87 0.72 4.54
CA ASP A 112 -17.76 1.40 3.87
C ASP A 112 -17.08 2.37 4.87
N PRO A 113 -15.77 2.25 5.08
CA PRO A 113 -15.04 3.07 6.06
C PRO A 113 -15.15 4.58 5.87
N THR A 114 -15.42 5.08 4.65
CA THR A 114 -15.64 6.53 4.45
C THR A 114 -16.89 7.01 5.18
N LYS A 115 -17.83 6.11 5.47
CA LYS A 115 -19.02 6.38 6.26
C LYS A 115 -18.72 6.52 7.75
N GLY A 116 -17.53 6.14 8.22
CA GLY A 116 -17.07 6.50 9.56
C GLY A 116 -17.04 8.01 9.78
N ASN A 117 -16.76 8.79 8.72
CA ASN A 117 -16.81 10.25 8.75
C ASN A 117 -18.22 10.84 8.80
N PHE A 118 -19.26 10.00 8.69
CA PHE A 118 -20.66 10.45 8.78
C PHE A 118 -21.12 10.50 10.25
N ILE A 119 -20.31 9.97 11.18
CA ILE A 119 -20.60 10.02 12.61
C ILE A 119 -19.99 11.31 13.18
N ALA A 120 -20.78 12.06 13.93
CA ALA A 120 -20.30 13.24 14.64
C ALA A 120 -19.15 12.87 15.59
N HIS A 121 -18.05 13.62 15.54
CA HIS A 121 -16.84 13.33 16.30
C HIS A 121 -17.08 13.32 17.81
N ASP A 122 -18.00 14.13 18.32
CA ASP A 122 -18.37 14.16 19.74
C ASP A 122 -19.00 12.84 20.21
N LEU A 123 -19.63 12.07 19.31
CA LEU A 123 -20.14 10.73 19.64
C LEU A 123 -19.01 9.68 19.68
N LEU A 124 -17.87 9.95 19.04
CA LEU A 124 -16.72 9.05 19.01
C LEU A 124 -15.71 9.34 20.14
N PHE A 125 -15.53 10.61 20.48
CA PHE A 125 -14.47 11.07 21.37
C PHE A 125 -14.95 11.89 22.58
N GLY A 126 -16.24 12.23 22.62
CA GLY A 126 -16.86 13.01 23.69
C GLY A 126 -17.73 12.17 24.65
N PRO A 127 -18.42 12.83 25.59
CA PRO A 127 -19.41 12.17 26.44
C PRO A 127 -20.63 11.75 25.62
N LEU A 128 -21.05 10.49 25.78
CA LEU A 128 -22.24 9.98 25.12
C LEU A 128 -23.53 10.52 25.77
N PRO A 129 -24.61 10.70 24.99
CA PRO A 129 -25.95 10.90 25.54
C PRO A 129 -26.34 9.80 26.54
N ASP A 130 -27.09 10.17 27.59
CA ASP A 130 -27.46 9.26 28.70
C ASP A 130 -28.33 8.07 28.27
N ASP A 131 -28.98 8.20 27.11
CA ASP A 131 -29.86 7.23 26.46
C ASP A 131 -29.15 6.39 25.39
N ILE A 132 -27.83 6.55 25.22
CA ILE A 132 -27.00 5.74 24.33
C ILE A 132 -26.07 4.85 25.14
N GLU A 133 -25.97 3.60 24.73
CA GLU A 133 -25.01 2.64 25.24
C GLU A 133 -24.19 2.08 24.07
N ILE A 134 -22.87 2.01 24.22
CA ILE A 134 -21.97 1.44 23.22
C ILE A 134 -21.50 0.07 23.68
N GLU A 135 -21.68 -0.93 22.84
CA GLU A 135 -21.05 -2.23 23.04
C GLU A 135 -19.54 -2.17 22.74
N PRO A 136 -18.72 -3.01 23.40
CA PRO A 136 -17.32 -3.14 23.04
C PRO A 136 -17.14 -3.43 21.55
N THR A 137 -16.46 -2.54 20.83
CA THR A 137 -16.22 -2.73 19.41
C THR A 137 -15.33 -3.94 19.18
N PHE A 138 -15.70 -4.74 18.19
CA PHE A 138 -14.90 -5.84 17.73
C PHE A 138 -15.17 -6.07 16.26
N SER A 139 -14.35 -6.91 15.68
CA SER A 139 -14.49 -7.32 14.30
C SER A 139 -15.05 -8.74 14.19
N PRO A 140 -16.10 -8.96 13.39
CA PRO A 140 -16.57 -10.31 13.11
C PRO A 140 -15.57 -11.08 12.25
N ALA A 141 -15.83 -12.38 12.11
CA ALA A 141 -15.11 -13.24 11.16
C ALA A 141 -15.14 -12.62 9.75
N ARG A 142 -14.00 -12.65 9.06
CA ARG A 142 -13.84 -11.91 7.80
C ARG A 142 -12.69 -12.44 6.95
N LEU A 143 -12.75 -12.09 5.67
CA LEU A 143 -11.66 -12.25 4.73
C LEU A 143 -11.19 -10.85 4.35
N TRP A 144 -9.90 -10.59 4.53
CA TRP A 144 -9.27 -9.38 4.02
C TRP A 144 -8.65 -9.68 2.68
N ARG A 145 -8.86 -8.84 1.67
CA ARG A 145 -8.08 -8.99 0.44
C ARG A 145 -6.67 -8.47 0.66
N VAL A 146 -5.68 -9.19 0.15
CA VAL A 146 -4.30 -8.70 0.13
C VAL A 146 -4.24 -7.46 -0.76
N THR A 147 -3.66 -6.38 -0.26
CA THR A 147 -3.55 -5.12 -1.02
C THR A 147 -2.68 -5.30 -2.26
N PRO A 148 -2.89 -4.49 -3.31
CA PRO A 148 -2.00 -4.44 -4.48
C PRO A 148 -0.52 -4.36 -4.10
N GLN A 149 -0.22 -3.49 -3.13
CA GLN A 149 1.13 -3.23 -2.65
C GLN A 149 1.75 -4.43 -1.92
N GLU A 150 0.99 -5.08 -1.06
CA GLU A 150 1.47 -6.26 -0.37
C GLU A 150 1.66 -7.44 -1.33
N HIS A 151 0.69 -7.68 -2.21
CA HIS A 151 0.75 -8.77 -3.17
C HIS A 151 1.99 -8.64 -4.06
N ILE A 152 2.26 -7.45 -4.59
CA ILE A 152 3.44 -7.25 -5.44
C ILE A 152 4.76 -7.37 -4.66
N ALA A 153 4.81 -6.98 -3.39
CA ALA A 153 5.97 -7.19 -2.53
C ALA A 153 6.22 -8.69 -2.28
N ARG A 154 5.17 -9.48 -2.03
CA ARG A 154 5.27 -10.95 -1.94
C ARG A 154 5.82 -11.57 -3.22
N LEU A 155 5.36 -11.12 -4.38
CA LEU A 155 5.82 -11.63 -5.67
C LEU A 155 7.27 -11.20 -5.98
N ASN A 156 7.67 -10.00 -5.56
CA ASN A 156 9.03 -9.49 -5.73
C ASN A 156 10.06 -10.39 -5.03
N GLU A 157 9.75 -10.86 -3.83
CA GLU A 157 10.60 -11.78 -3.04
C GLU A 157 10.91 -13.10 -3.73
N LEU A 158 10.06 -13.53 -4.67
CA LEU A 158 10.27 -14.78 -5.40
C LEU A 158 11.36 -14.67 -6.46
N ILE A 159 11.61 -13.47 -6.99
CA ILE A 159 12.44 -13.27 -8.19
C ILE A 159 13.60 -12.30 -8.00
N ASN A 160 13.50 -11.38 -7.03
CA ASN A 160 14.49 -10.35 -6.77
C ASN A 160 15.07 -10.54 -5.37
N THR A 161 16.35 -10.21 -5.20
CA THR A 161 16.99 -10.13 -3.88
C THR A 161 17.21 -8.67 -3.53
N GLU A 162 16.88 -8.31 -2.30
CA GLU A 162 17.06 -6.96 -1.78
C GLU A 162 18.08 -6.97 -0.63
N PRO A 163 18.84 -5.89 -0.43
CA PRO A 163 19.76 -5.78 0.69
C PRO A 163 19.02 -5.97 2.02
N ALA A 164 19.68 -6.54 3.02
CA ALA A 164 19.14 -6.58 4.38
C ALA A 164 19.03 -5.16 4.96
N TYR A 165 18.11 -4.99 5.91
CA TYR A 165 17.86 -3.69 6.52
C TYR A 165 19.04 -3.23 7.37
N ASP A 166 19.47 -1.99 7.15
CA ASP A 166 20.50 -1.31 7.93
C ASP A 166 19.87 -0.14 8.68
N ALA A 167 19.66 -0.31 9.98
CA ALA A 167 19.07 0.72 10.86
C ALA A 167 19.89 2.02 10.91
N SER A 168 21.19 1.98 10.56
CA SER A 168 22.02 3.19 10.44
C SER A 168 21.74 3.98 9.16
N LYS A 169 21.07 3.36 8.18
CA LYS A 169 20.71 3.94 6.88
C LYS A 169 19.24 3.68 6.55
N PRO A 170 18.29 4.19 7.35
CA PRO A 170 16.88 3.89 7.21
C PRO A 170 16.27 4.34 5.88
N GLY A 171 16.90 5.31 5.21
CA GLY A 171 16.52 5.77 3.88
C GLY A 171 17.02 4.90 2.72
N LEU A 172 17.77 3.82 2.94
CA LEU A 172 18.10 2.92 1.82
C LEU A 172 17.00 1.89 1.65
N ARG A 173 16.53 1.74 0.41
CA ARG A 173 15.60 0.67 0.04
C ARG A 173 16.18 -0.68 0.43
N THR A 174 15.39 -1.44 1.17
CA THR A 174 15.78 -2.71 1.76
C THR A 174 14.74 -3.78 1.54
N HIS A 175 15.14 -5.02 1.77
CA HIS A 175 14.27 -6.17 1.94
C HIS A 175 13.06 -5.86 2.84
N GLY A 176 11.88 -6.19 2.34
CA GLY A 176 10.61 -5.96 3.03
C GLY A 176 10.06 -4.53 2.92
N ASP A 177 10.74 -3.61 2.23
CA ASP A 177 10.14 -2.35 1.84
C ASP A 177 9.01 -2.54 0.82
N GLU A 178 8.24 -1.48 0.68
CA GLU A 178 7.27 -1.36 -0.39
C GLU A 178 7.97 -1.35 -1.77
N VAL A 179 7.28 -1.86 -2.79
CA VAL A 179 7.68 -1.68 -4.19
C VAL A 179 7.29 -0.27 -4.63
N PRO A 180 8.24 0.60 -5.04
CA PRO A 180 7.91 1.96 -5.46
C PRO A 180 7.15 1.96 -6.78
N THR A 181 6.29 2.96 -6.96
CA THR A 181 5.67 3.23 -8.25
C THR A 181 6.72 3.70 -9.27
N ASN A 182 6.48 3.42 -10.55
CA ASN A 182 7.37 3.88 -11.60
C ASN A 182 7.22 5.40 -11.86
N HIS A 183 7.97 5.94 -12.82
CA HIS A 183 7.90 7.36 -13.17
C HIS A 183 6.52 7.88 -13.62
N GLY A 184 5.60 6.99 -13.99
CA GLY A 184 4.22 7.29 -14.35
C GLY A 184 3.22 7.02 -13.22
N GLY A 185 3.69 6.71 -12.01
CA GLY A 185 2.85 6.35 -10.87
C GLY A 185 2.33 4.90 -10.90
N GLU A 186 2.75 4.07 -11.85
CA GLU A 186 2.23 2.70 -11.95
C GLU A 186 2.98 1.76 -11.00
N LEU A 187 2.24 0.97 -10.23
CA LEU A 187 2.78 -0.11 -9.42
C LEU A 187 3.10 -1.33 -10.30
N LYS A 188 4.40 -1.63 -10.48
CA LYS A 188 4.89 -2.69 -11.37
C LYS A 188 6.00 -3.51 -10.74
N LEU A 189 5.97 -4.81 -11.00
CA LEU A 189 7.05 -5.74 -10.69
C LEU A 189 7.95 -5.84 -11.93
N TYR A 190 9.25 -5.64 -11.75
CA TYR A 190 10.23 -5.69 -12.82
C TYR A 190 11.09 -6.96 -12.72
N PHE A 191 11.40 -7.55 -13.88
CA PHE A 191 12.18 -8.79 -13.97
C PHE A 191 13.64 -8.48 -14.32
N GLY A 192 14.57 -8.94 -13.47
CA GLY A 192 16.01 -8.96 -13.77
C GLY A 192 16.68 -7.60 -13.91
N THR A 193 16.09 -6.55 -13.34
CA THR A 193 16.66 -5.20 -13.32
C THR A 193 18.00 -5.14 -12.58
N ASP A 194 18.15 -5.96 -11.56
CA ASP A 194 19.39 -6.19 -10.79
C ASP A 194 20.54 -6.77 -11.63
N ARG A 195 20.24 -7.33 -12.81
CA ARG A 195 21.23 -7.93 -13.72
C ARG A 195 21.52 -7.12 -14.96
N ILE A 196 20.77 -6.05 -15.25
CA ILE A 196 21.01 -5.25 -16.46
C ILE A 196 22.33 -4.49 -16.32
N THR A 197 23.31 -4.82 -17.16
CA THR A 197 24.63 -4.18 -17.16
C THR A 197 24.76 -3.08 -18.22
N LYS A 198 23.96 -3.16 -19.29
CA LYS A 198 23.97 -2.19 -20.38
C LYS A 198 22.63 -2.16 -21.10
N TRP A 199 22.26 -0.97 -21.59
CA TRP A 199 21.14 -0.80 -22.50
C TRP A 199 21.43 0.24 -23.61
N GLN A 200 20.63 0.22 -24.68
CA GLN A 200 20.58 1.28 -25.69
C GLN A 200 19.35 2.17 -25.49
N GLY A 201 19.56 3.50 -25.49
CA GLY A 201 18.49 4.49 -25.43
C GLY A 201 18.37 5.23 -24.10
N GLY A 202 17.48 6.24 -24.08
CA GLY A 202 17.16 7.01 -22.88
C GLY A 202 16.16 6.28 -21.97
N THR A 203 15.72 6.95 -20.91
CA THR A 203 14.84 6.39 -19.87
C THR A 203 13.54 5.77 -20.40
N VAL A 204 12.89 6.40 -21.38
CA VAL A 204 11.64 5.86 -21.97
C VAL A 204 11.91 4.55 -22.70
N ALA A 205 12.95 4.50 -23.54
CA ALA A 205 13.35 3.28 -24.25
C ALA A 205 13.75 2.17 -23.28
N TYR A 206 14.45 2.50 -22.19
CA TYR A 206 14.75 1.54 -21.13
C TYR A 206 13.47 0.98 -20.50
N ALA A 207 12.55 1.86 -20.06
CA ALA A 207 11.31 1.45 -19.42
C ALA A 207 10.44 0.54 -20.30
N THR A 208 10.41 0.78 -21.62
CA THR A 208 9.70 -0.07 -22.58
C THR A 208 10.38 -1.43 -22.80
N ALA A 209 11.71 -1.48 -22.72
CA ALA A 209 12.47 -2.70 -22.99
C ALA A 209 12.48 -3.69 -21.82
N VAL A 210 12.39 -3.20 -20.57
CA VAL A 210 12.42 -4.04 -19.37
C VAL A 210 11.08 -4.78 -19.23
N LYS A 211 11.12 -6.11 -19.10
CA LYS A 211 9.94 -6.90 -18.80
C LYS A 211 9.42 -6.52 -17.41
N SER A 212 8.15 -6.14 -17.36
CA SER A 212 7.44 -5.84 -16.12
C SER A 212 6.02 -6.38 -16.18
N ILE A 213 5.40 -6.55 -15.01
CA ILE A 213 3.97 -6.83 -14.87
C ILE A 213 3.33 -5.78 -13.93
N PRO A 214 2.14 -5.25 -14.26
CA PRO A 214 1.41 -4.38 -13.35
C PRO A 214 0.86 -5.18 -12.16
N SER A 215 0.50 -4.48 -11.08
CA SER A 215 -0.36 -5.08 -10.07
C SER A 215 -1.67 -5.56 -10.71
N VAL A 216 -2.06 -6.78 -10.38
CA VAL A 216 -3.27 -7.43 -10.92
C VAL A 216 -4.47 -7.24 -10.00
N LEU A 217 -4.25 -7.23 -8.67
CA LEU A 217 -5.34 -7.11 -7.73
C LEU A 217 -5.90 -5.69 -7.80
N SER A 218 -7.20 -5.59 -8.12
CA SER A 218 -7.92 -4.33 -8.04
C SER A 218 -8.28 -3.99 -6.59
N SER A 219 -8.34 -2.69 -6.33
CA SER A 219 -8.99 -2.08 -5.16
C SER A 219 -10.11 -1.19 -5.70
N ALA A 220 -11.26 -1.17 -5.02
CA ALA A 220 -12.36 -0.23 -5.31
C ALA A 220 -12.07 1.15 -4.69
N ARG A 221 -10.98 1.27 -3.93
CA ARG A 221 -10.49 2.51 -3.36
C ARG A 221 -9.18 2.85 -4.03
N GLU A 222 -9.13 4.07 -4.56
CA GLU A 222 -7.92 4.64 -5.16
C GLU A 222 -7.11 5.46 -4.14
N HIS A 223 -7.68 5.74 -2.97
CA HIS A 223 -7.08 6.57 -1.93
C HIS A 223 -7.64 6.23 -0.53
N GLY A 224 -7.00 6.75 0.52
CA GLY A 224 -7.37 6.47 1.89
C GLY A 224 -6.89 5.09 2.37
N PHE A 225 -7.45 4.63 3.49
CA PHE A 225 -7.19 3.29 3.99
C PHE A 225 -7.66 2.19 3.01
N GLU A 226 -6.74 1.29 2.65
CA GLU A 226 -6.97 0.27 1.60
C GLU A 226 -7.26 -1.13 2.17
N ASN A 227 -6.83 -1.41 3.41
CA ASN A 227 -7.06 -2.69 4.07
C ASN A 227 -8.43 -2.71 4.74
N TYR A 228 -9.45 -3.26 4.08
CA TYR A 228 -10.77 -3.46 4.67
C TYR A 228 -11.42 -4.80 4.29
N PRO A 229 -12.18 -5.41 5.21
CA PRO A 229 -12.96 -6.60 4.89
C PRO A 229 -14.15 -6.22 3.99
N ASP A 230 -14.64 -7.18 3.21
CA ASP A 230 -15.97 -7.11 2.56
C ASP A 230 -16.09 -6.43 1.17
N LEU A 231 -14.99 -6.14 0.46
CA LEU A 231 -15.09 -5.34 -0.77
C LEU A 231 -14.72 -6.03 -2.09
N TYR A 232 -14.18 -7.26 -2.10
CA TYR A 232 -13.49 -7.75 -3.31
C TYR A 232 -13.55 -9.26 -3.55
N SER A 233 -14.34 -9.71 -4.54
CA SER A 233 -14.20 -11.04 -5.14
C SER A 233 -13.17 -11.02 -6.28
N VAL A 234 -12.50 -12.14 -6.56
CA VAL A 234 -11.61 -12.27 -7.72
C VAL A 234 -12.46 -12.70 -8.90
N ASN A 235 -12.59 -11.82 -9.91
CA ASN A 235 -13.35 -12.15 -11.11
C ASN A 235 -12.52 -12.98 -12.11
N SER A 236 -13.17 -13.53 -13.14
CA SER A 236 -12.50 -14.41 -14.13
C SER A 236 -11.36 -13.72 -14.90
N ALA A 237 -11.46 -12.41 -15.14
CA ALA A 237 -10.43 -11.65 -15.84
C ALA A 237 -9.19 -11.44 -14.96
N GLU A 238 -9.40 -11.13 -13.68
CA GLU A 238 -8.32 -11.05 -12.69
C GLU A 238 -7.63 -12.40 -12.49
N ALA A 239 -8.39 -13.50 -12.34
CA ALA A 239 -7.83 -14.84 -12.19
C ALA A 239 -6.94 -15.25 -13.40
N THR A 240 -7.36 -14.89 -14.61
CA THR A 240 -6.56 -15.15 -15.83
C THR A 240 -5.24 -14.37 -15.82
N GLN A 241 -5.28 -13.09 -15.39
CA GLN A 241 -4.09 -12.26 -15.27
C GLN A 241 -3.14 -12.75 -14.17
N LEU A 242 -3.68 -13.24 -13.04
CA LEU A 242 -2.89 -13.84 -11.96
C LEU A 242 -2.17 -15.11 -12.43
N LEU A 243 -2.84 -16.00 -13.19
CA LEU A 243 -2.21 -17.20 -13.74
C LEU A 243 -1.13 -16.88 -14.79
N SER A 244 -1.36 -15.87 -15.63
CA SER A 244 -0.37 -15.38 -16.59
C SER A 244 0.88 -14.85 -15.86
N THR A 245 0.66 -14.03 -14.83
CA THR A 245 1.71 -13.52 -13.93
C THR A 245 2.48 -14.65 -13.24
N ALA A 246 1.77 -15.63 -12.70
CA ALA A 246 2.37 -16.79 -12.04
C ALA A 246 3.29 -17.57 -12.98
N SER A 247 2.87 -17.79 -14.23
CA SER A 247 3.68 -18.44 -15.26
C SER A 247 4.98 -17.68 -15.53
N ASP A 248 4.91 -16.35 -15.71
CA ASP A 248 6.08 -15.50 -15.92
C ASP A 248 7.06 -15.56 -14.72
N ILE A 249 6.52 -15.49 -13.51
CA ILE A 249 7.29 -15.58 -12.26
C ILE A 249 7.97 -16.95 -12.13
N LEU A 250 7.23 -18.05 -12.26
CA LEU A 250 7.77 -19.40 -12.13
C LEU A 250 8.86 -19.69 -13.17
N ARG A 251 8.68 -19.23 -14.42
CA ARG A 251 9.70 -19.34 -15.45
C ARG A 251 10.95 -18.52 -15.10
N TYR A 252 10.79 -17.33 -14.55
CA TYR A 252 11.93 -16.54 -14.09
C TYR A 252 12.61 -17.14 -12.84
N MET A 253 11.87 -17.74 -11.90
CA MET A 253 12.46 -18.48 -10.79
C MET A 253 13.32 -19.65 -11.30
N ALA A 254 12.80 -20.42 -12.27
CA ALA A 254 13.51 -21.55 -12.86
C ALA A 254 14.73 -21.14 -13.71
N TYR A 255 14.58 -20.15 -14.59
CA TYR A 255 15.56 -19.85 -15.65
C TYR A 255 16.23 -18.47 -15.53
N GLY A 256 15.64 -17.54 -14.76
CA GLY A 256 16.05 -16.13 -14.65
C GLY A 256 16.03 -15.41 -15.98
N PRO A 257 17.04 -14.60 -16.34
CA PRO A 257 17.02 -13.85 -17.59
C PRO A 257 16.82 -14.71 -18.85
N LEU A 258 17.14 -16.01 -18.82
CA LEU A 258 16.86 -16.92 -19.93
C LEU A 258 15.36 -17.08 -20.22
N SER A 259 14.46 -16.75 -19.28
CA SER A 259 13.01 -16.74 -19.53
C SER A 259 12.51 -15.48 -20.22
N ILE A 260 13.30 -14.39 -20.24
CA ILE A 260 12.90 -13.08 -20.76
C ILE A 260 13.84 -12.52 -21.84
N ALA A 261 14.97 -13.17 -22.07
CA ALA A 261 16.03 -12.71 -22.97
C ALA A 261 16.66 -13.86 -23.74
N ALA A 262 17.19 -13.56 -24.93
CA ALA A 262 17.93 -14.53 -25.72
C ALA A 262 19.25 -14.93 -25.01
N PRO A 263 19.74 -16.18 -25.13
CA PRO A 263 20.96 -16.62 -24.46
C PRO A 263 22.18 -15.71 -24.69
N GLN A 264 22.28 -15.11 -25.88
CA GLN A 264 23.39 -14.22 -26.25
C GLN A 264 23.36 -12.87 -25.50
N GLN A 265 22.21 -12.47 -24.94
CA GLN A 265 22.07 -11.26 -24.13
C GLN A 265 22.65 -11.42 -22.72
N ILE A 266 22.94 -12.65 -22.30
CA ILE A 266 23.48 -12.96 -20.97
C ILE A 266 25.00 -13.07 -21.10
N THR A 267 25.67 -11.93 -20.97
CA THR A 267 27.11 -11.80 -21.20
C THR A 267 27.69 -10.65 -20.39
N ASP A 268 28.93 -10.81 -19.94
CA ASP A 268 29.70 -9.73 -19.32
C ASP A 268 30.52 -8.92 -20.37
N ASP A 269 30.36 -9.22 -21.67
CA ASP A 269 30.82 -8.40 -22.79
C ASP A 269 29.64 -7.87 -23.63
N PRO A 270 29.00 -6.76 -23.19
CA PRO A 270 27.91 -6.12 -23.92
C PRO A 270 28.32 -5.62 -25.31
N ALA A 271 29.58 -5.22 -25.50
CA ALA A 271 30.04 -4.64 -26.74
C ALA A 271 30.07 -5.67 -27.87
N ALA A 272 30.54 -6.88 -27.59
CA ALA A 272 30.49 -8.00 -28.52
C ALA A 272 29.05 -8.37 -28.87
N TYR A 273 28.13 -8.37 -27.89
CA TYR A 273 26.71 -8.65 -28.13
C TYR A 273 26.11 -7.66 -29.13
N PHE A 274 26.18 -6.35 -28.85
CA PHE A 274 25.58 -5.35 -29.72
C PHE A 274 26.21 -5.35 -31.11
N LYS A 275 27.53 -5.50 -31.21
CA LYS A 275 28.22 -5.54 -32.50
C LYS A 275 27.79 -6.71 -33.38
N LYS A 276 27.58 -7.89 -32.77
CA LYS A 276 27.33 -9.14 -33.52
C LYS A 276 25.84 -9.42 -33.75
N TYR A 277 25.00 -9.13 -32.77
CA TYR A 277 23.61 -9.57 -32.76
C TYR A 277 22.61 -8.42 -32.90
N VAL A 278 23.05 -7.17 -32.79
CA VAL A 278 22.20 -5.98 -32.92
C VAL A 278 22.81 -4.99 -33.91
N PRO A 279 22.76 -5.28 -35.22
CA PRO A 279 23.21 -4.33 -36.23
C PRO A 279 22.16 -3.22 -36.39
N GLY A 280 22.29 -2.12 -35.65
CA GLY A 280 21.44 -0.93 -35.78
C GLY A 280 20.79 -0.47 -34.48
N ASP A 281 19.77 0.37 -34.63
CA ASP A 281 19.02 0.95 -33.52
C ASP A 281 17.92 -0.02 -33.06
N ASN A 282 17.98 -0.44 -31.80
CA ASN A 282 16.96 -1.28 -31.17
C ASN A 282 16.39 -0.68 -29.88
N ARG A 283 16.53 0.64 -29.69
CA ARG A 283 16.02 1.35 -28.52
C ARG A 283 14.55 1.01 -28.28
N GLY A 284 14.21 0.60 -27.06
CA GLY A 284 12.83 0.25 -26.68
C GLY A 284 12.48 -1.23 -26.84
N LEU A 285 13.30 -2.02 -27.53
CA LEU A 285 13.09 -3.46 -27.69
C LEU A 285 13.79 -4.25 -26.58
N PRO A 286 13.30 -5.44 -26.18
CA PRO A 286 13.98 -6.29 -25.20
C PRO A 286 15.42 -6.66 -25.57
N SER A 287 15.74 -6.73 -26.88
CA SER A 287 17.11 -6.96 -27.37
C SER A 287 18.06 -5.79 -27.10
N SER A 288 17.57 -4.64 -26.64
CA SER A 288 18.40 -3.50 -26.25
C SER A 288 19.06 -3.68 -24.90
N LEU A 289 18.71 -4.72 -24.15
CA LEU A 289 19.22 -5.00 -22.81
C LEU A 289 20.28 -6.10 -22.84
N VAL A 290 21.32 -5.93 -22.03
CA VAL A 290 22.32 -6.97 -21.75
C VAL A 290 22.32 -7.26 -20.25
N TYR A 291 22.31 -8.54 -19.91
CA TYR A 291 22.27 -9.03 -18.54
C TYR A 291 23.61 -9.64 -18.16
N SER A 292 24.08 -9.41 -16.93
CA SER A 292 25.27 -10.08 -16.40
C SER A 292 25.06 -11.60 -16.33
N THR A 293 26.15 -12.37 -16.43
CA THR A 293 26.12 -13.83 -16.24
C THR A 293 25.85 -14.25 -14.79
N LYS A 294 26.06 -13.35 -13.82
CA LYS A 294 25.90 -13.62 -12.39
C LYS A 294 24.47 -13.97 -12.00
N THR A 295 24.30 -15.03 -11.23
CA THR A 295 23.01 -15.39 -10.63
C THR A 295 22.82 -14.64 -9.31
N VAL A 296 21.78 -13.81 -9.25
CA VAL A 296 21.40 -12.99 -8.07
C VAL A 296 19.98 -13.25 -7.58
N ARG A 297 19.14 -13.91 -8.39
CA ARG A 297 17.80 -14.35 -7.96
C ARG A 297 17.89 -15.43 -6.87
N PRO A 298 16.85 -15.58 -6.03
CA PRO A 298 16.78 -16.69 -5.09
C PRO A 298 16.84 -18.06 -5.79
N LEU A 299 17.63 -18.99 -5.26
CA LEU A 299 17.64 -20.38 -5.69
C LEU A 299 16.67 -21.18 -4.82
N THR A 300 15.65 -21.75 -5.44
CA THR A 300 14.50 -22.32 -4.73
C THR A 300 14.20 -23.74 -5.20
N PRO A 301 13.41 -24.52 -4.43
CA PRO A 301 12.95 -25.85 -4.85
C PRO A 301 12.11 -25.86 -6.15
N VAL A 302 11.64 -24.70 -6.62
CA VAL A 302 10.94 -24.56 -7.90
C VAL A 302 11.85 -24.92 -9.09
N ILE A 303 13.16 -24.66 -8.99
CA ILE A 303 14.13 -24.99 -10.06
C ILE A 303 14.13 -26.49 -10.37
N PRO A 304 14.44 -27.40 -9.42
CA PRO A 304 14.44 -28.82 -9.70
C PRO A 304 13.05 -29.36 -10.05
N ALA A 305 11.96 -28.76 -9.57
CA ALA A 305 10.60 -29.16 -9.96
C ALA A 305 10.28 -28.85 -11.44
N ILE A 306 10.86 -27.79 -12.01
CA ILE A 306 10.59 -27.39 -13.40
C ILE A 306 11.64 -27.93 -14.38
N ASP A 307 12.93 -27.85 -14.05
CA ASP A 307 14.03 -28.09 -15.01
C ASP A 307 14.65 -29.50 -14.91
N THR A 308 14.27 -30.32 -13.91
CA THR A 308 14.72 -31.72 -13.83
C THR A 308 13.80 -32.62 -14.66
N PRO A 309 14.31 -33.32 -15.70
CA PRO A 309 13.51 -34.32 -16.41
C PRO A 309 12.97 -35.37 -15.44
N SER A 310 11.65 -35.62 -15.47
CA SER A 310 10.97 -36.58 -14.59
C SER A 310 11.24 -36.30 -13.10
N ALA A 311 10.95 -35.07 -12.65
CA ALA A 311 11.10 -34.69 -11.25
C ALA A 311 10.25 -35.59 -10.34
N THR A 312 10.82 -35.97 -9.19
CA THR A 312 10.14 -36.85 -8.23
C THR A 312 9.02 -36.12 -7.48
N ASP A 313 8.07 -36.87 -6.91
CA ASP A 313 7.03 -36.31 -6.04
C ASP A 313 7.61 -35.52 -4.85
N ASP A 314 8.79 -35.92 -4.33
CA ASP A 314 9.51 -35.15 -3.30
C ASP A 314 9.99 -33.78 -3.81
N CYS A 315 10.50 -33.73 -5.05
CA CYS A 315 10.86 -32.46 -5.69
C CYS A 315 9.62 -31.56 -5.88
N LEU A 316 8.50 -32.14 -6.34
CA LEU A 316 7.25 -31.41 -6.54
C LEU A 316 6.71 -30.89 -5.20
N ARG A 317 6.73 -31.72 -4.15
CA ARG A 317 6.27 -31.34 -2.81
C ARG A 317 7.09 -30.20 -2.22
N LYS A 318 8.42 -30.25 -2.31
CA LYS A 318 9.28 -29.16 -1.85
C LYS A 318 8.98 -27.84 -2.57
N ALA A 319 8.67 -27.88 -3.87
CA ALA A 319 8.28 -26.69 -4.62
C ALA A 319 6.89 -26.18 -4.21
N VAL A 320 5.92 -27.09 -4.04
CA VAL A 320 4.58 -26.77 -3.56
C VAL A 320 4.63 -26.12 -2.19
N ASP A 321 5.30 -26.75 -1.21
CA ASP A 321 5.35 -26.26 0.16
C ASP A 321 6.10 -24.92 0.26
N TYR A 322 7.19 -24.76 -0.50
CA TYR A 322 7.92 -23.50 -0.61
C TYR A 322 7.03 -22.38 -1.16
N LEU A 323 6.34 -22.61 -2.29
CA LEU A 323 5.49 -21.60 -2.92
C LEU A 323 4.27 -21.28 -2.06
N PHE A 324 3.66 -22.30 -1.45
CA PHE A 324 2.53 -22.12 -0.56
C PHE A 324 2.92 -21.23 0.62
N GLU A 325 4.03 -21.52 1.30
CA GLU A 325 4.49 -20.68 2.41
C GLU A 325 4.88 -19.27 1.95
N ALA A 326 5.54 -19.13 0.81
CA ALA A 326 5.94 -17.82 0.28
C ALA A 326 4.74 -16.93 -0.09
N LEU A 327 3.65 -17.52 -0.58
CA LEU A 327 2.46 -16.80 -1.02
C LEU A 327 1.44 -16.57 0.10
N THR A 328 1.30 -17.53 1.02
CA THR A 328 0.28 -17.50 2.10
C THR A 328 0.84 -17.12 3.48
N PHE A 329 2.17 -17.08 3.63
CA PHE A 329 2.89 -16.82 4.88
C PHE A 329 2.70 -17.85 6.00
N ARG A 330 2.06 -18.98 5.72
CA ARG A 330 1.97 -20.14 6.61
C ARG A 330 2.36 -21.42 5.86
N PRO A 331 2.87 -22.44 6.54
CA PRO A 331 3.05 -23.74 5.92
C PRO A 331 1.70 -24.34 5.49
N PRO A 332 1.67 -25.13 4.40
CA PRO A 332 0.47 -25.88 4.04
C PRO A 332 0.19 -26.98 5.06
N GLN A 333 -1.09 -27.29 5.24
CA GLN A 333 -1.50 -28.55 5.84
C GLN A 333 -1.12 -29.72 4.92
N PRO A 334 -0.90 -30.93 5.45
CA PRO A 334 -0.54 -32.09 4.63
C PRO A 334 -1.53 -32.34 3.47
N SER A 335 -2.83 -32.17 3.72
CA SER A 335 -3.88 -32.31 2.71
C SER A 335 -3.83 -31.22 1.63
N GLU A 336 -3.47 -29.99 1.99
CA GLU A 336 -3.29 -28.88 1.03
C GLU A 336 -2.09 -29.17 0.12
N SER A 337 -0.97 -29.60 0.72
CA SER A 337 0.23 -30.01 -0.01
C SER A 337 -0.07 -31.17 -0.98
N ASP A 338 -0.76 -32.22 -0.51
CA ASP A 338 -1.14 -33.38 -1.34
C ASP A 338 -2.03 -32.99 -2.53
N ARG A 339 -2.97 -32.07 -2.32
CA ARG A 339 -3.86 -31.56 -3.37
C ARG A 339 -3.06 -30.85 -4.45
N TYR A 340 -2.14 -29.96 -4.07
CA TYR A 340 -1.32 -29.22 -5.03
C TYR A 340 -0.31 -30.13 -5.74
N VAL A 341 0.35 -31.06 -5.05
CA VAL A 341 1.22 -32.06 -5.68
C VAL A 341 0.45 -32.87 -6.74
N THR A 342 -0.80 -33.24 -6.44
CA THR A 342 -1.67 -33.94 -7.41
C THR A 342 -1.94 -33.09 -8.65
N ILE A 343 -2.30 -31.81 -8.48
CA ILE A 343 -2.51 -30.87 -9.60
C ILE A 343 -1.25 -30.74 -10.46
N VAL A 344 -0.08 -30.63 -9.83
CA VAL A 344 1.20 -30.51 -10.53
C VAL A 344 1.51 -31.78 -11.32
N ARG A 345 1.36 -32.95 -10.70
CA ARG A 345 1.60 -34.24 -11.34
C ARG A 345 0.69 -34.46 -12.56
N GLU A 346 -0.60 -34.14 -12.44
CA GLU A 346 -1.54 -34.25 -13.55
C GLU A 346 -1.20 -33.30 -14.70
N SER A 347 -0.77 -32.09 -14.37
CA SER A 347 -0.33 -31.10 -15.36
C SER A 347 0.95 -31.55 -16.07
N VAL A 348 1.92 -32.11 -15.33
CA VAL A 348 3.15 -32.72 -15.87
C VAL A 348 2.84 -33.90 -16.79
N HIS A 349 1.88 -34.76 -16.42
CA HIS A 349 1.44 -35.87 -17.26
C HIS A 349 0.86 -35.39 -18.61
N LYS A 350 0.15 -34.26 -18.62
CA LYS A 350 -0.51 -33.72 -19.82
C LYS A 350 0.42 -32.90 -20.72
N LEU A 351 1.31 -32.09 -20.14
CA LEU A 351 2.08 -31.07 -20.86
C LEU A 351 3.60 -31.33 -20.85
N GLY A 352 4.04 -32.43 -20.22
CA GLY A 352 5.45 -32.70 -19.94
C GLY A 352 5.97 -31.90 -18.75
N GLN A 353 7.20 -32.21 -18.33
CA GLN A 353 7.78 -31.70 -17.09
C GLN A 353 7.78 -30.16 -17.01
N LYS A 354 8.31 -29.49 -18.03
CA LYS A 354 8.56 -28.04 -17.97
C LYS A 354 7.27 -27.24 -17.90
N ASP A 355 6.43 -27.37 -18.91
CA ASP A 355 5.19 -26.59 -19.01
C ASP A 355 4.11 -27.10 -18.06
N GLY A 356 4.08 -28.41 -17.78
CA GLY A 356 3.17 -29.00 -16.81
C GLY A 356 3.49 -28.60 -15.36
N ALA A 357 4.77 -28.53 -14.98
CA ALA A 357 5.13 -28.06 -13.64
C ALA A 357 4.82 -26.57 -13.47
N VAL A 358 5.12 -25.74 -14.47
CA VAL A 358 4.74 -24.31 -14.44
C VAL A 358 3.23 -24.17 -14.28
N LEU A 359 2.42 -24.82 -15.12
CA LEU A 359 0.96 -24.71 -15.04
C LEU A 359 0.41 -25.18 -13.69
N GLY A 360 0.89 -26.34 -13.22
CA GLY A 360 0.41 -26.91 -11.96
C GLY A 360 0.76 -26.06 -10.74
N LEU A 361 1.98 -25.52 -10.69
CA LEU A 361 2.41 -24.65 -9.59
C LEU A 361 1.72 -23.27 -9.63
N SER A 362 1.34 -22.78 -10.81
CA SER A 362 0.57 -21.53 -10.94
C SER A 362 -0.76 -21.57 -10.20
N ALA A 363 -1.34 -22.77 -9.97
CA ALA A 363 -2.60 -22.90 -9.22
C ALA A 363 -2.50 -22.40 -7.77
N ILE A 364 -1.29 -22.40 -7.17
CA ILE A 364 -1.08 -21.92 -5.80
C ILE A 364 -1.23 -20.39 -5.72
N PHE A 365 -0.96 -19.66 -6.80
CA PHE A 365 -1.16 -18.21 -6.87
C PHE A 365 -2.64 -17.80 -6.85
N LEU A 366 -3.55 -18.76 -7.07
CA LEU A 366 -4.99 -18.59 -6.92
C LEU A 366 -5.53 -19.17 -5.61
N ASP A 367 -4.66 -19.66 -4.71
CA ASP A 367 -5.11 -20.11 -3.39
C ASP A 367 -5.79 -18.96 -2.65
N ARG A 368 -6.83 -19.29 -1.88
CA ARG A 368 -7.56 -18.30 -1.07
C ARG A 368 -6.59 -17.54 -0.16
N ASP A 369 -5.67 -18.22 0.51
CA ASP A 369 -4.77 -17.60 1.49
C ASP A 369 -3.60 -16.86 0.81
N ALA A 370 -3.41 -17.03 -0.50
CA ALA A 370 -2.48 -16.23 -1.30
C ALA A 370 -3.07 -14.86 -1.69
N LEU A 371 -4.40 -14.81 -1.85
CA LEU A 371 -5.13 -13.61 -2.29
C LEU A 371 -5.89 -12.91 -1.15
N PHE A 372 -6.13 -13.62 -0.06
CA PHE A 372 -6.85 -13.15 1.10
C PHE A 372 -6.12 -13.52 2.40
N ARG A 373 -6.29 -12.70 3.44
CA ARG A 373 -5.96 -13.04 4.83
C ARG A 373 -7.24 -13.49 5.53
N PRO A 374 -7.39 -14.80 5.83
CA PRO A 374 -8.52 -15.28 6.60
C PRO A 374 -8.39 -14.93 8.08
N GLU A 375 -9.49 -14.45 8.67
CA GLU A 375 -9.73 -14.33 10.10
C GLU A 375 -11.11 -14.95 10.36
N LEU A 376 -11.19 -16.28 10.21
CA LEU A 376 -12.44 -17.03 10.18
C LEU A 376 -12.89 -17.51 11.55
N VAL A 377 -11.98 -17.61 12.53
CA VAL A 377 -12.28 -18.00 13.91
C VAL A 377 -13.18 -19.25 14.00
N GLU A 378 -12.88 -20.28 13.19
CA GLU A 378 -13.61 -21.57 13.18
C GLU A 378 -13.35 -22.43 14.44
N TYR A 379 -12.79 -21.83 15.48
CA TYR A 379 -12.35 -22.45 16.74
C TYR A 379 -12.78 -21.59 17.93
N GLY A 380 -12.60 -22.10 19.14
CA GLY A 380 -12.88 -21.37 20.38
C GLY A 380 -14.36 -21.29 20.73
N THR A 381 -14.67 -20.53 21.78
CA THR A 381 -16.05 -20.29 22.24
C THR A 381 -16.27 -18.79 22.28
N PRO A 382 -17.35 -18.27 21.67
CA PRO A 382 -17.67 -16.85 21.74
C PRO A 382 -17.87 -16.39 23.18
N ASP A 383 -17.42 -15.18 23.50
CA ASP A 383 -17.79 -14.53 24.76
C ASP A 383 -19.23 -13.99 24.74
N ALA A 384 -19.64 -13.27 25.78
CA ALA A 384 -20.99 -12.72 25.91
C ALA A 384 -21.40 -11.78 24.77
N PHE A 385 -20.42 -11.24 24.02
CA PHE A 385 -20.63 -10.34 22.89
C PHE A 385 -20.43 -11.05 21.54
N GLY A 386 -20.30 -12.39 21.54
CA GLY A 386 -20.07 -13.16 20.33
C GLY A 386 -18.63 -13.12 19.81
N ARG A 387 -17.67 -12.62 20.61
CA ARG A 387 -16.28 -12.42 20.18
C ARG A 387 -15.46 -13.68 20.39
N ILE A 388 -14.61 -13.99 19.42
CA ILE A 388 -13.62 -15.06 19.51
C ILE A 388 -12.23 -14.44 19.32
N MET A 389 -11.29 -14.77 20.21
CA MET A 389 -9.90 -14.37 20.05
C MET A 389 -9.26 -15.18 18.93
N LEU A 390 -8.65 -14.51 17.94
CA LEU A 390 -7.84 -15.18 16.92
C LEU A 390 -6.73 -16.00 17.59
N GLN A 391 -6.35 -17.11 16.98
CA GLN A 391 -5.31 -18.02 17.50
C GLN A 391 -4.31 -18.40 16.42
N ASP A 392 -3.11 -18.75 16.87
CA ASP A 392 -2.03 -19.35 16.09
C ASP A 392 -1.75 -18.58 14.79
N TRP A 393 -1.96 -19.19 13.63
CA TRP A 393 -1.66 -18.57 12.33
C TRP A 393 -2.53 -17.35 12.03
N GLU A 394 -3.81 -17.35 12.37
CA GLU A 394 -4.66 -16.19 12.09
C GLU A 394 -4.21 -14.97 12.91
N LEU A 395 -3.89 -15.17 14.19
CA LEU A 395 -3.42 -14.09 15.05
C LEU A 395 -1.99 -13.66 14.72
N GLY A 396 -1.08 -14.61 14.51
CA GLY A 396 0.32 -14.33 14.15
C GLY A 396 0.42 -13.60 12.82
N LEU A 397 -0.37 -14.00 11.83
CA LEU A 397 -0.44 -13.28 10.55
C LEU A 397 -1.07 -11.90 10.74
N ALA A 398 -2.14 -11.74 11.51
CA ALA A 398 -2.71 -10.41 11.79
C ALA A 398 -1.67 -9.44 12.37
N VAL A 399 -0.85 -9.90 13.33
CA VAL A 399 0.28 -9.11 13.89
C VAL A 399 1.34 -8.81 12.82
N ASN A 400 1.74 -9.81 12.03
CA ASN A 400 2.72 -9.61 10.96
C ASN A 400 2.24 -8.60 9.91
N HIS A 401 0.99 -8.72 9.47
CA HIS A 401 0.35 -7.82 8.50
C HIS A 401 0.07 -6.43 9.06
N ALA A 402 0.11 -6.21 10.37
CA ALA A 402 0.03 -4.86 10.92
C ALA A 402 1.33 -4.07 10.68
N LEU A 403 2.46 -4.75 10.54
CA LEU A 403 3.78 -4.11 10.48
C LEU A 403 4.53 -4.34 9.16
N ARG A 404 4.27 -5.44 8.44
CA ARG A 404 5.14 -5.96 7.37
C ARG A 404 4.35 -6.38 6.11
N TYR A 405 5.02 -6.33 4.96
CA TYR A 405 4.51 -6.88 3.68
C TYR A 405 5.03 -8.29 3.39
N ILE A 406 6.03 -8.74 4.14
CA ILE A 406 6.74 -10.01 3.95
C ILE A 406 6.41 -10.99 5.07
N LYS A 407 6.80 -12.26 4.90
CA LYS A 407 6.48 -13.35 5.83
C LYS A 407 6.94 -13.06 7.28
N PRO A 408 6.27 -13.64 8.30
CA PRO A 408 6.68 -13.57 9.69
C PRO A 408 8.17 -13.84 9.88
N ASP A 409 8.78 -13.14 10.84
CA ASP A 409 10.14 -13.47 11.27
C ASP A 409 10.14 -14.82 12.00
N GLU A 410 11.32 -15.42 12.12
CA GLU A 410 11.44 -16.77 12.66
C GLU A 410 10.92 -16.90 14.10
N ASP A 411 11.00 -15.83 14.90
CA ASP A 411 10.52 -15.88 16.28
C ASP A 411 9.00 -15.81 16.36
N LEU A 412 8.34 -14.95 15.58
CA LEU A 412 6.88 -14.96 15.48
C LEU A 412 6.37 -16.30 14.92
N LYS A 413 7.05 -16.87 13.93
CA LYS A 413 6.74 -18.22 13.40
C LYS A 413 6.83 -19.29 14.49
N LYS A 414 7.88 -19.27 15.33
CA LYS A 414 8.01 -20.19 16.47
C LYS A 414 6.91 -19.97 17.51
N SER A 415 6.57 -18.72 17.82
CA SER A 415 5.50 -18.40 18.77
C SER A 415 4.17 -18.99 18.31
N VAL A 416 3.84 -18.88 17.02
CA VAL A 416 2.66 -19.53 16.43
C VAL A 416 2.73 -21.06 16.55
N LEU A 417 3.83 -21.68 16.13
CA LEU A 417 3.98 -23.14 16.13
C LEU A 417 3.95 -23.75 17.54
N ASN A 418 4.38 -22.99 18.55
CA ASN A 418 4.38 -23.40 19.95
C ASN A 418 3.08 -23.04 20.70
N ALA A 419 2.01 -22.64 19.98
CA ALA A 419 0.74 -22.21 20.56
C ALA A 419 0.85 -21.02 21.54
N ALA A 420 1.86 -20.16 21.33
CA ALA A 420 2.13 -18.94 22.10
C ALA A 420 1.61 -17.68 21.37
N MET A 421 0.53 -17.83 20.59
CA MET A 421 -0.23 -16.75 19.95
C MET A 421 -1.72 -17.00 20.15
N ARG A 422 -2.19 -16.97 21.39
CA ARG A 422 -3.61 -17.27 21.72
C ARG A 422 -4.24 -16.31 22.71
N THR A 423 -3.44 -15.44 23.33
CA THR A 423 -3.86 -14.53 24.40
C THR A 423 -3.49 -13.08 24.09
N ARG A 424 -4.02 -12.13 24.86
CA ARG A 424 -3.65 -10.72 24.74
C ARG A 424 -2.20 -10.48 25.14
N ASP A 425 -1.73 -11.17 26.18
CA ASP A 425 -0.33 -11.09 26.65
C ASP A 425 0.65 -11.59 25.58
N ASP A 426 0.26 -12.60 24.79
CA ASP A 426 1.04 -13.05 23.65
C ASP A 426 1.19 -11.98 22.58
N VAL A 427 0.08 -11.29 22.25
CA VAL A 427 0.08 -10.19 21.29
C VAL A 427 0.96 -9.06 21.79
N GLU A 428 0.79 -8.65 23.04
CA GLU A 428 1.59 -7.59 23.65
C GLU A 428 3.08 -7.91 23.57
N ARG A 429 3.47 -9.14 23.96
CA ARG A 429 4.86 -9.60 23.90
C ARG A 429 5.44 -9.51 22.49
N GLU A 430 4.75 -10.07 21.49
CA GLU A 430 5.26 -10.08 20.11
C GLU A 430 5.27 -8.68 19.48
N VAL A 431 4.24 -7.87 19.71
CA VAL A 431 4.17 -6.50 19.18
C VAL A 431 5.28 -5.64 19.80
N GLN A 432 5.47 -5.70 21.13
CA GLN A 432 6.55 -4.97 21.79
C GLN A 432 7.93 -5.41 21.28
N ARG A 433 8.16 -6.72 21.14
CA ARG A 433 9.40 -7.26 20.56
C ARG A 433 9.62 -6.72 19.15
N MET A 434 8.62 -6.83 18.27
CA MET A 434 8.74 -6.42 16.87
C MET A 434 8.94 -4.92 16.71
N LEU A 435 8.32 -4.10 17.57
CA LEU A 435 8.50 -2.65 17.57
C LEU A 435 9.89 -2.24 18.10
N ALA A 436 10.38 -2.89 19.15
CA ALA A 436 11.67 -2.60 19.78
C ALA A 436 12.87 -3.07 18.95
N ASP A 437 12.72 -4.08 18.10
CA ASP A 437 13.80 -4.59 17.26
C ASP A 437 13.94 -3.77 15.97
N ASP A 438 14.91 -2.85 15.94
CA ASP A 438 15.23 -2.03 14.78
C ASP A 438 15.68 -2.86 13.56
N SER A 439 16.12 -4.11 13.71
CA SER A 439 16.46 -4.95 12.55
C SER A 439 15.22 -5.43 11.78
N ILE A 440 14.05 -5.45 12.43
CA ILE A 440 12.79 -5.84 11.80
C ILE A 440 12.26 -4.66 10.99
N ARG A 441 12.23 -4.82 9.66
CA ARG A 441 11.68 -3.79 8.78
C ARG A 441 10.15 -3.69 8.94
N LYS A 442 9.65 -2.47 9.17
CA LYS A 442 8.25 -2.14 9.51
C LYS A 442 7.63 -1.12 8.52
N PRO A 443 7.49 -1.45 7.23
CA PRO A 443 7.07 -0.51 6.19
C PRO A 443 5.64 0.01 6.36
N ARG A 444 4.77 -0.73 7.06
CA ARG A 444 3.36 -0.35 7.20
C ARG A 444 3.10 0.83 8.11
N ILE A 445 4.09 1.21 8.93
CA ILE A 445 4.03 2.46 9.69
C ILE A 445 3.95 3.64 8.71
N LEU A 446 4.80 3.67 7.68
CA LEU A 446 4.74 4.72 6.65
C LEU A 446 3.50 4.57 5.75
N GLN A 447 3.09 3.33 5.45
CA GLN A 447 1.84 3.08 4.72
C GLN A 447 0.65 3.75 5.41
N PHE A 448 0.53 3.62 6.74
CA PHE A 448 -0.53 4.28 7.49
C PHE A 448 -0.58 5.78 7.24
N PHE A 449 0.58 6.47 7.27
CA PHE A 449 0.60 7.92 7.05
C PHE A 449 0.31 8.30 5.60
N ARG A 450 0.70 7.47 4.63
CA ARG A 450 0.32 7.65 3.24
C ARG A 450 -1.18 7.52 3.04
N GLU A 451 -1.77 6.44 3.53
CA GLU A 451 -3.21 6.20 3.47
C GLU A 451 -4.02 7.24 4.27
N TYR A 452 -3.46 7.79 5.35
CA TYR A 452 -4.14 8.80 6.16
C TYR A 452 -4.13 10.20 5.53
N PHE A 453 -3.05 10.58 4.85
CA PHE A 453 -2.86 11.93 4.31
C PHE A 453 -2.90 12.01 2.77
N ASP A 454 -2.86 10.88 2.07
CA ASP A 454 -2.76 10.73 0.61
C ASP A 454 -1.60 11.56 0.00
N TYR A 455 -0.50 11.80 0.74
CA TYR A 455 0.56 12.69 0.27
C TYR A 455 1.37 12.12 -0.90
N ASP A 456 1.41 10.79 -1.04
CA ASP A 456 2.07 10.10 -2.14
C ASP A 456 1.32 10.22 -3.47
N GLN A 457 0.04 10.61 -3.42
CA GLN A 457 -0.80 10.90 -4.58
C GLN A 457 -0.55 12.28 -5.19
N GLY A 458 0.35 13.08 -4.62
CA GLY A 458 0.65 14.44 -5.10
C GLY A 458 1.06 14.51 -6.58
N GLY A 459 1.65 13.43 -7.12
CA GLY A 459 2.01 13.32 -8.53
C GLY A 459 0.83 13.17 -9.50
N TYR A 460 -0.37 12.83 -9.02
CA TYR A 460 -1.58 12.78 -9.86
C TYR A 460 -2.31 14.12 -9.93
N ILE A 461 -1.97 15.07 -9.05
CA ILE A 461 -2.61 16.38 -9.02
C ILE A 461 -2.11 17.21 -10.20
N CYS A 462 -2.94 17.32 -11.25
CA CYS A 462 -2.63 18.18 -12.39
C CYS A 462 -2.54 19.65 -11.98
N LYS A 463 -1.40 20.27 -12.28
CA LYS A 463 -1.20 21.73 -12.20
C LYS A 463 -1.03 22.30 -13.60
N ASP A 464 -1.78 23.35 -13.89
CA ASP A 464 -1.62 24.03 -15.17
C ASP A 464 -0.29 24.81 -15.22
N THR A 465 0.20 25.00 -16.44
CA THR A 465 1.49 25.66 -16.68
C THR A 465 1.54 27.09 -16.16
N ARG A 466 0.43 27.84 -16.21
CA ARG A 466 0.39 29.24 -15.79
C ARG A 466 0.48 29.35 -14.27
N SER A 467 -0.19 28.47 -13.54
CA SER A 467 -0.08 28.40 -12.08
C SER A 467 1.35 28.11 -11.63
N LEU A 468 2.01 27.11 -12.24
CA LEU A 468 3.42 26.79 -11.93
C LEU A 468 4.38 27.96 -12.24
N ILE A 469 4.15 28.71 -13.32
CA ILE A 469 4.98 29.89 -13.64
C ILE A 469 4.80 30.98 -12.58
N THR A 470 3.56 31.17 -12.09
CA THR A 470 3.23 32.21 -11.11
C THR A 470 3.92 31.95 -9.77
N THR A 471 4.13 30.68 -9.41
CA THR A 471 4.91 30.30 -8.21
C THR A 471 6.42 30.35 -8.41
N GLY A 472 6.90 30.71 -9.61
CA GLY A 472 8.33 30.84 -9.92
C GLY A 472 9.00 29.57 -10.48
N ILE A 473 8.23 28.51 -10.76
CA ILE A 473 8.75 27.26 -11.33
C ILE A 473 9.02 27.46 -12.83
N SER A 474 10.25 27.16 -13.26
CA SER A 474 10.72 27.43 -14.61
C SER A 474 10.72 26.21 -15.54
N GLY A 475 10.91 26.44 -16.84
CA GLY A 475 10.60 25.47 -17.91
C GLY A 475 11.19 24.06 -17.80
N LYS A 476 12.43 23.90 -17.31
CA LYS A 476 13.06 22.57 -17.17
C LYS A 476 12.53 21.75 -15.97
N THR A 477 12.03 22.43 -14.94
CA THR A 477 11.43 21.85 -13.73
C THR A 477 9.96 21.56 -13.99
N ARG A 478 9.27 22.48 -14.67
CA ARG A 478 7.88 22.31 -15.12
C ARG A 478 7.66 21.03 -15.94
N GLY A 479 8.55 20.73 -16.89
CA GLY A 479 8.46 19.50 -17.69
C GLY A 479 8.71 18.20 -16.91
N ARG A 480 9.10 18.31 -15.64
CA ARG A 480 9.36 17.20 -14.71
C ARG A 480 8.44 17.24 -13.48
N HIS A 481 7.44 18.12 -13.44
CA HIS A 481 6.63 18.35 -12.25
C HIS A 481 6.07 17.07 -11.63
N TYR A 482 5.35 16.28 -12.42
CA TYR A 482 4.76 15.02 -11.97
C TYR A 482 5.79 14.08 -11.36
N ARG A 483 6.93 13.93 -12.04
CA ARG A 483 8.04 13.12 -11.56
C ARG A 483 8.63 13.68 -10.25
N SER A 484 8.83 14.98 -10.14
CA SER A 484 9.33 15.61 -8.90
C SER A 484 8.36 15.42 -7.73
N MET A 485 7.04 15.41 -7.97
CA MET A 485 6.05 15.17 -6.91
C MET A 485 6.03 13.70 -6.46
N PHE A 486 6.10 12.74 -7.39
CA PHE A 486 6.26 11.32 -7.02
C PHE A 486 7.58 11.06 -6.28
N GLU A 487 8.69 11.70 -6.70
CA GLU A 487 9.98 11.60 -6.01
C GLU A 487 9.95 12.28 -4.62
N ALA A 488 9.13 13.33 -4.43
CA ALA A 488 9.03 14.06 -3.16
C ALA A 488 8.35 13.24 -2.04
N SER A 489 7.57 12.20 -2.36
CA SER A 489 6.97 11.31 -1.37
C SER A 489 8.02 10.73 -0.42
N ALA A 490 9.19 10.40 -0.94
CA ALA A 490 10.30 9.87 -0.16
C ALA A 490 10.92 10.91 0.80
N SER A 491 10.90 12.19 0.43
CA SER A 491 11.27 13.30 1.32
C SER A 491 10.25 13.46 2.44
N THR A 492 8.95 13.38 2.13
CA THR A 492 7.86 13.46 3.11
C THR A 492 7.87 12.28 4.07
N ASP A 493 8.08 11.06 3.58
CA ASP A 493 8.30 9.87 4.42
C ASP A 493 9.38 10.13 5.46
N ARG A 494 10.51 10.73 5.02
CA ARG A 494 11.62 10.99 5.93
C ARG A 494 11.26 12.03 7.00
N LEU A 495 10.46 13.04 6.66
CA LEU A 495 9.96 14.01 7.65
C LEU A 495 9.10 13.30 8.69
N ILE A 496 8.22 12.41 8.25
CA ILE A 496 7.37 11.60 9.13
C ILE A 496 8.23 10.72 10.04
N GLU A 497 9.24 10.02 9.52
CA GLU A 497 10.15 9.21 10.34
C GLU A 497 10.88 10.03 11.42
N LEU A 498 11.30 11.26 11.11
CA LEU A 498 11.95 12.13 12.10
C LEU A 498 10.97 12.54 13.21
N ILE A 499 9.73 12.90 12.86
CA ILE A 499 8.70 13.25 13.84
C ILE A 499 8.30 12.03 14.68
N LEU A 500 8.18 10.86 14.06
CA LEU A 500 7.94 9.59 14.77
C LEU A 500 9.05 9.24 15.74
N LYS A 501 10.31 9.52 15.37
CA LYS A 501 11.45 9.31 16.27
C LYS A 501 11.42 10.23 17.50
N GLU A 502 10.83 11.41 17.37
CA GLU A 502 10.61 12.32 18.51
C GLU A 502 9.45 11.84 19.41
N ASP A 503 8.47 11.13 18.84
CA ASP A 503 7.31 10.52 19.48
C ASP A 503 6.54 11.47 20.43
N ARG A 504 6.24 12.69 19.94
CA ARG A 504 5.55 13.73 20.71
C ARG A 504 4.50 14.41 19.86
N ASP A 505 3.24 14.35 20.29
CA ASP A 505 2.10 14.98 19.60
C ASP A 505 2.13 14.74 18.08
N VAL A 506 2.48 13.51 17.66
CA VAL A 506 2.89 13.16 16.28
C VAL A 506 1.94 13.73 15.22
N LEU A 507 0.63 13.48 15.37
CA LEU A 507 -0.38 13.96 14.42
C LEU A 507 -0.46 15.49 14.39
N ARG A 508 -0.41 16.15 15.55
CA ARG A 508 -0.42 17.62 15.63
C ARG A 508 0.83 18.20 14.97
N GLN A 509 2.00 17.61 15.22
CA GLN A 509 3.23 18.05 14.58
C GLN A 509 3.14 17.89 13.05
N LEU A 510 2.69 16.75 12.55
CA LEU A 510 2.52 16.51 11.11
C LEU A 510 1.55 17.50 10.46
N LEU A 511 0.46 17.85 11.14
CA LEU A 511 -0.56 18.78 10.65
C LEU A 511 -0.15 20.26 10.71
N THR A 512 0.83 20.63 11.55
CA THR A 512 1.16 22.04 11.83
C THR A 512 2.60 22.43 11.50
N THR A 513 3.47 21.46 11.26
CA THR A 513 4.88 21.69 10.98
C THR A 513 5.08 22.57 9.74
N GLN A 514 6.07 23.45 9.81
CA GLN A 514 6.58 24.24 8.68
C GLN A 514 7.90 23.69 8.14
N LYS A 515 8.39 22.57 8.73
CA LYS A 515 9.61 21.90 8.28
C LYS A 515 9.29 21.04 7.06
N VAL A 516 10.21 21.02 6.10
CA VAL A 516 10.15 20.14 4.93
C VAL A 516 11.52 19.53 4.70
N ILE A 517 11.54 18.30 4.21
CA ILE A 517 12.75 17.69 3.65
C ILE A 517 12.63 17.80 2.13
N VAL A 518 13.72 18.14 1.47
CA VAL A 518 13.74 18.32 0.03
C VAL A 518 15.01 17.72 -0.57
N THR A 519 14.86 17.20 -1.77
CA THR A 519 15.96 16.86 -2.68
C THR A 519 16.31 18.06 -3.58
N LYS A 520 17.25 17.85 -4.49
CA LYS A 520 17.60 18.84 -5.52
C LYS A 520 16.50 19.03 -6.57
N ASN A 521 15.68 18.01 -6.79
CA ASN A 521 14.69 17.99 -7.87
C ASN A 521 13.35 18.66 -7.49
N ASP A 522 13.09 18.79 -6.19
CA ASP A 522 11.85 19.29 -5.59
C ASP A 522 12.07 20.54 -4.70
N SER A 523 13.30 20.88 -4.32
CA SER A 523 13.58 22.11 -3.55
C SER A 523 13.03 23.41 -4.17
N GLU A 524 12.85 23.47 -5.50
CA GLU A 524 12.26 24.63 -6.16
C GLU A 524 10.77 24.85 -5.84
N TYR A 525 10.08 23.85 -5.31
CA TYR A 525 8.66 23.90 -4.94
C TYR A 525 8.42 24.45 -3.53
N PHE A 526 9.46 24.50 -2.69
CA PHE A 526 9.34 24.85 -1.29
C PHE A 526 10.06 26.18 -1.02
N GLY A 527 9.29 27.20 -0.61
CA GLY A 527 9.77 28.55 -0.28
C GLY A 527 9.30 29.62 -1.27
N GLN A 528 9.76 30.87 -1.07
CA GLN A 528 9.34 32.01 -1.89
C GLN A 528 10.36 32.35 -2.98
N PRO A 529 9.93 32.76 -4.19
CA PRO A 529 10.85 33.22 -5.23
C PRO A 529 11.69 34.42 -4.77
N ARG A 530 13.00 34.34 -4.93
CA ARG A 530 13.90 35.48 -4.65
C ARG A 530 13.69 36.60 -5.68
N THR A 531 13.75 37.85 -5.22
CA THR A 531 13.73 39.03 -6.11
C THR A 531 14.92 39.01 -7.08
N LYS A 532 14.79 39.66 -8.25
CA LYS A 532 15.86 39.75 -9.26
C LYS A 532 17.18 40.28 -8.66
N ALA A 533 17.10 41.28 -7.78
CA ALA A 533 18.26 41.84 -7.09
C ALA A 533 18.93 40.81 -6.16
N ALA A 534 18.14 40.10 -5.34
CA ALA A 534 18.64 39.05 -4.45
C ALA A 534 19.29 37.90 -5.23
N ARG A 535 18.74 37.53 -6.40
CA ARG A 535 19.32 36.50 -7.29
C ARG A 535 20.70 36.92 -7.81
N VAL A 536 20.84 38.16 -8.28
CA VAL A 536 22.13 38.69 -8.78
C VAL A 536 23.17 38.77 -7.65
N ALA A 537 22.77 39.18 -6.45
CA ALA A 537 23.65 39.21 -5.28
C ALA A 537 24.13 37.80 -4.91
N LEU A 538 23.22 36.83 -4.81
CA LEU A 538 23.56 35.44 -4.51
C LEU A 538 24.47 34.82 -5.57
N GLN A 539 24.21 35.07 -6.86
CA GLN A 539 25.09 34.58 -7.94
C GLN A 539 26.53 35.08 -7.80
N LYS A 540 26.71 36.35 -7.39
CA LYS A 540 28.04 36.89 -7.13
C LYS A 540 28.70 36.20 -5.93
N GLU A 541 27.97 36.00 -4.84
CA GLU A 541 28.49 35.32 -3.65
C GLU A 541 28.83 33.85 -3.92
N VAL A 542 27.98 33.11 -4.62
CA VAL A 542 28.24 31.72 -5.06
C VAL A 542 29.47 31.65 -5.95
N LYS A 543 29.62 32.59 -6.90
CA LYS A 543 30.80 32.64 -7.77
C LYS A 543 32.09 32.89 -6.98
N LYS A 544 32.07 33.85 -6.04
CA LYS A 544 33.21 34.10 -5.13
C LYS A 544 33.54 32.89 -4.27
N ALA A 545 32.54 32.23 -3.70
CA ALA A 545 32.72 31.04 -2.87
C ALA A 545 33.32 29.88 -3.68
N ALA A 546 32.84 29.66 -4.91
CA ALA A 546 33.37 28.65 -5.81
C ALA A 546 34.83 28.94 -6.23
N GLU A 547 35.17 30.21 -6.50
CA GLU A 547 36.55 30.63 -6.77
C GLU A 547 37.45 30.39 -5.55
N LYS A 548 37.00 30.74 -4.34
CA LYS A 548 37.74 30.49 -3.08
C LYS A 548 37.93 29.00 -2.82
N GLN A 549 36.90 28.19 -3.01
CA GLN A 549 36.98 26.74 -2.85
C GLN A 549 37.95 26.12 -3.87
N LYS A 550 37.92 26.56 -5.13
CA LYS A 550 38.86 26.10 -6.15
C LYS A 550 40.31 26.41 -5.76
N LEU A 551 40.57 27.60 -5.23
CA LEU A 551 41.91 27.99 -4.73
C LEU A 551 42.33 27.14 -3.53
N GLN A 552 41.42 26.82 -2.61
CA GLN A 552 41.69 25.93 -1.48
C GLN A 552 41.99 24.50 -1.94
N GLU A 553 41.17 23.93 -2.83
CA GLU A 553 41.39 22.58 -3.39
C GLU A 553 42.71 22.50 -4.18
N GLU A 554 43.07 23.57 -4.89
CA GLU A 554 44.33 23.66 -5.61
C GLU A 554 45.53 23.77 -4.65
N ALA A 555 45.42 24.55 -3.56
CA ALA A 555 46.42 24.62 -2.52
C ALA A 555 46.61 23.29 -1.78
N GLU A 556 45.51 22.63 -1.40
CA GLU A 556 45.53 21.30 -0.77
C GLU A 556 46.15 20.25 -1.69
N ARG A 557 45.80 20.28 -2.98
CA ARG A 557 46.38 19.38 -3.98
C ARG A 557 47.88 19.63 -4.15
N ASN A 558 48.31 20.89 -4.21
CA ASN A 558 49.72 21.25 -4.34
C ASN A 558 50.53 20.87 -3.08
N ALA A 559 49.97 21.06 -1.88
CA ALA A 559 50.55 20.61 -0.64
C ALA A 559 50.68 19.07 -0.58
N TRP A 560 49.66 18.34 -1.07
CA TRP A 560 49.70 16.88 -1.16
C TRP A 560 50.79 16.39 -2.11
N ILE A 561 50.92 17.02 -3.29
CA ILE A 561 51.95 16.69 -4.29
C ILE A 561 53.36 16.92 -3.70
N ALA A 562 53.56 18.02 -2.98
CA ALA A 562 54.83 18.32 -2.33
C ALA A 562 55.18 17.29 -1.23
N ALA A 563 54.17 16.83 -0.48
CA ALA A 563 54.34 15.82 0.57
C ALA A 563 54.48 14.38 0.04
N ASN A 564 54.12 14.11 -1.22
CA ASN A 564 54.10 12.76 -1.82
C ASN A 564 54.73 12.73 -3.23
N PRO A 565 56.05 12.97 -3.36
CA PRO A 565 56.70 12.98 -4.66
C PRO A 565 56.61 11.60 -5.36
N GLY A 566 56.17 11.59 -6.62
CA GLY A 566 56.05 10.40 -7.46
C GLY A 566 54.73 9.63 -7.35
N LYS A 567 53.76 10.08 -6.54
CA LYS A 567 52.41 9.49 -6.46
C LYS A 567 51.37 10.36 -7.17
N GLU A 568 50.34 9.74 -7.76
CA GLU A 568 49.23 10.47 -8.37
C GLU A 568 48.32 11.10 -7.30
N PRO A 569 47.92 12.38 -7.45
CA PRO A 569 47.06 13.06 -6.48
C PRO A 569 45.65 12.48 -6.42
N PRO A 570 44.96 12.63 -5.27
CA PRO A 570 43.60 12.15 -5.09
C PRO A 570 42.67 12.67 -6.18
N LYS A 571 41.75 11.82 -6.66
CA LYS A 571 40.70 12.23 -7.61
C LYS A 571 39.92 13.39 -7.01
N LYS A 572 39.66 14.42 -7.83
CA LYS A 572 38.84 15.59 -7.44
C LYS A 572 37.52 15.09 -6.85
N LYS A 573 37.18 15.54 -5.63
CA LYS A 573 35.82 15.40 -5.12
C LYS A 573 34.89 16.17 -6.06
N ASN A 574 33.72 15.60 -6.35
CA ASN A 574 32.71 16.33 -7.11
C ASN A 574 32.39 17.62 -6.36
N PRO A 575 32.30 18.77 -7.06
CA PRO A 575 32.04 20.05 -6.39
C PRO A 575 30.76 19.96 -5.55
N ARG A 576 30.81 20.52 -4.33
CA ARG A 576 29.59 20.81 -3.56
C ARG A 576 28.66 21.63 -4.44
N GLN A 577 27.42 21.19 -4.56
CA GLN A 577 26.48 21.81 -5.49
C GLN A 577 26.19 23.25 -5.08
N ALA A 578 26.08 24.11 -6.09
CA ALA A 578 25.67 25.49 -5.89
C ALA A 578 24.25 25.54 -5.28
N PRO A 579 23.97 26.46 -4.34
CA PRO A 579 22.64 26.61 -3.76
C PRO A 579 21.60 26.90 -4.84
N THR A 580 20.37 26.41 -4.62
CA THR A 580 19.22 26.65 -5.51
C THR A 580 18.96 28.14 -5.61
N ILE A 581 19.39 28.77 -6.71
CA ILE A 581 19.53 30.23 -6.84
C ILE A 581 18.17 30.97 -6.74
N ASN A 582 17.07 30.24 -6.89
CA ASN A 582 15.74 30.82 -7.13
C ASN A 582 14.86 30.95 -5.90
N VAL A 583 15.11 30.20 -4.81
CA VAL A 583 14.14 30.11 -3.70
C VAL A 583 14.74 30.59 -2.37
N ASN A 584 13.92 31.21 -1.55
CA ASN A 584 14.26 31.59 -0.18
C ASN A 584 13.72 30.54 0.79
N VAL A 585 14.62 29.75 1.36
CA VAL A 585 14.36 28.74 2.38
C VAL A 585 15.36 28.98 3.51
N GLU A 586 14.88 28.99 4.75
CA GLU A 586 15.76 28.94 5.91
C GLU A 586 16.14 27.47 6.13
N GLU A 587 17.39 27.12 5.85
CA GLU A 587 17.88 25.77 6.05
C GLU A 587 17.98 25.48 7.55
N ALA A 588 17.17 24.53 8.04
CA ALA A 588 17.33 23.99 9.37
C ALA A 588 18.59 23.11 9.38
N LEU A 589 19.63 23.52 10.12
CA LEU A 589 20.79 22.70 10.36
C LEU A 589 20.42 21.60 11.36
N PHE A 590 20.38 20.36 10.89
CA PHE A 590 20.30 19.20 11.78
C PHE A 590 21.71 18.92 12.32
N GLU A 591 21.90 19.08 13.63
CA GLU A 591 23.10 18.60 14.31
C GLU A 591 23.00 17.08 14.49
N GLY A 592 24.03 16.33 14.11
CA GLY A 592 24.05 14.87 14.26
C GLY A 592 24.72 14.10 13.11
N PRO A 593 24.60 12.76 13.10
CA PRO A 593 25.09 11.91 12.02
C PRO A 593 24.31 12.16 10.72
N ASP A 594 24.90 11.76 9.59
CA ASP A 594 24.28 11.87 8.26
C ASP A 594 22.86 11.27 8.26
N ILE A 595 21.90 12.06 7.77
CA ILE A 595 20.50 11.68 7.65
C ILE A 595 20.27 11.13 6.25
N PHE A 596 19.85 9.87 6.15
CA PHE A 596 19.49 9.22 4.88
C PHE A 596 17.99 9.38 4.62
N ALA A 597 17.62 10.00 3.51
CA ALA A 597 16.25 9.99 2.99
C ALA A 597 16.07 8.82 2.03
N ARG A 598 14.83 8.34 1.90
CA ARG A 598 14.47 7.33 0.91
C ARG A 598 14.71 7.89 -0.50
N VAL A 599 15.37 7.12 -1.38
CA VAL A 599 15.63 7.50 -2.79
C VAL A 599 15.29 6.35 -3.71
#